data_AF-A0A931Q8F8-F1
#
_entry.id   AF-A0A931Q8F8-F1
#
_cell.length_a   1.000
_cell.length_b   1.000
_cell.length_c   1.000
_cell.angle_alpha   90.00
_cell.angle_beta   90.00
_cell.angle_gamma   90.00
#
_symmetry.space_group_name_H-M   'P 1'
#
loop_
_entity.id
_entity.type
_entity.pdbx_description
1 polymer ?
#
loop_
_entity_poly.entity_id
_entity_poly.type
_entity_poly.pdbx_seq_one_letter_code
_entity_poly.pdbx_strand_id
1 'polypeptide(L)'
;MFVLNGRFGPYVQIGQKSKENPKPKRASVPKNVEPGSVTLADALTYLSLPRELGLHPDTGKMITASIGRFGPYIVHDGDFRSLKKDNVYAIELPRALEILKEEKKKRGVGRSSKRV
;
A
#
# COMPACT_ATOMS: atom_id res chain seq x y z
N MET A 1 10.32 -3.78 -17.68
CA MET A 1 9.45 -3.89 -16.49
C MET A 1 9.08 -5.34 -16.34
N PHE A 2 9.06 -5.89 -15.12
CA PHE A 2 8.90 -7.33 -14.90
C PHE A 2 7.72 -7.61 -13.97
N VAL A 3 6.94 -8.65 -14.27
CA VAL A 3 6.00 -9.27 -13.33
C VAL A 3 6.66 -10.54 -12.82
N LEU A 4 6.87 -10.63 -11.50
CA LEU A 4 7.60 -11.72 -10.86
C LEU A 4 6.78 -12.27 -9.70
N ASN A 5 7.01 -13.53 -9.34
CA ASN A 5 6.43 -14.14 -8.14
C ASN A 5 7.40 -14.08 -6.96
N GLY A 6 6.90 -13.67 -5.80
CA GLY A 6 7.69 -13.57 -4.57
C GLY A 6 6.98 -14.21 -3.38
N ARG A 7 7.65 -14.19 -2.22
CA ARG A 7 7.14 -14.74 -0.95
C ARG A 7 5.75 -14.22 -0.56
N PHE A 8 5.39 -13.01 -0.98
CA PHE A 8 4.13 -12.34 -0.64
C PHE A 8 3.11 -12.31 -1.79
N GLY A 9 3.38 -13.03 -2.87
CA GLY A 9 2.56 -13.06 -4.09
C GLY A 9 3.24 -12.40 -5.30
N PRO A 10 2.51 -12.27 -6.41
CA PRO A 10 2.98 -11.59 -7.61
C PRO A 10 3.25 -10.11 -7.36
N TYR A 11 4.30 -9.57 -7.99
CA TYR A 11 4.70 -8.17 -7.89
C TYR A 11 5.27 -7.65 -9.21
N VAL A 12 5.08 -6.36 -9.45
CA VAL A 12 5.71 -5.60 -10.54
C VAL A 12 7.04 -5.03 -10.07
N GLN A 13 8.06 -5.04 -10.93
CA GLN A 13 9.38 -4.49 -10.66
C GLN A 13 9.86 -3.61 -11.83
N ILE A 14 10.35 -2.42 -11.49
CA ILE A 14 11.06 -1.54 -12.44
C ILE A 14 12.56 -1.82 -12.34
N GLY A 15 13.15 -2.18 -13.49
CA GLY A 15 14.57 -2.53 -13.58
C GLY A 15 14.89 -3.95 -13.13
N GLN A 16 16.11 -4.39 -13.46
CA GLN A 16 16.66 -5.64 -12.98
C GLN A 16 17.39 -5.40 -11.65
N LYS A 17 17.39 -6.41 -10.78
CA LYS A 17 18.20 -6.37 -9.57
C LYS A 17 19.66 -6.56 -9.98
N SER A 18 20.50 -5.56 -9.76
CA SER A 18 21.93 -5.59 -10.08
C SER A 18 22.75 -5.07 -8.92
N LYS A 19 24.09 -5.12 -9.03
CA LYS A 19 24.98 -4.48 -8.03
C LYS A 19 24.76 -2.97 -7.94
N GLU A 20 24.41 -2.32 -9.06
CA GLU A 20 24.08 -0.89 -9.13
C GLU A 20 22.65 -0.59 -8.65
N ASN A 21 21.71 -1.52 -8.81
CA ASN A 21 20.33 -1.37 -8.34
C ASN A 21 19.93 -2.53 -7.40
N PRO A 22 20.41 -2.54 -6.15
CA PRO A 22 20.21 -3.65 -5.23
C PRO A 22 18.76 -3.77 -4.72
N LYS A 23 18.00 -2.67 -4.75
CA LYS A 23 16.60 -2.57 -4.29
C LYS A 23 15.73 -1.89 -5.36
N PRO A 24 15.47 -2.55 -6.49
CA PRO A 24 14.63 -2.00 -7.54
C PRO A 24 13.24 -1.67 -6.99
N LYS A 25 12.61 -0.62 -7.52
CA LYS A 25 11.26 -0.23 -7.13
C LYS A 25 10.28 -1.35 -7.48
N ARG A 26 9.44 -1.71 -6.51
CA ARG A 26 8.49 -2.82 -6.60
C ARG A 26 7.14 -2.41 -6.08
N ALA A 27 6.09 -3.02 -6.61
CA ALA A 27 4.76 -2.95 -6.05
C ALA A 27 4.06 -4.30 -6.17
N SER A 28 3.28 -4.67 -5.15
CA SER A 28 2.53 -5.92 -5.18
C SER A 28 1.37 -5.83 -6.16
N VAL A 29 1.15 -6.91 -6.93
CA VAL A 29 -0.05 -7.03 -7.75
C VAL A 29 -1.23 -7.36 -6.80
N PRO A 30 -2.39 -6.71 -6.94
CA PRO A 30 -3.57 -7.03 -6.14
C PRO A 30 -3.97 -8.50 -6.28
N LYS A 31 -4.43 -9.12 -5.19
CA LYS A 31 -4.81 -10.55 -5.17
C LYS A 31 -5.93 -10.93 -6.15
N ASN A 32 -6.75 -9.96 -6.55
CA ASN A 32 -7.88 -10.15 -7.45
C ASN A 32 -7.49 -10.00 -8.92
N VAL A 33 -6.22 -9.71 -9.22
CA VAL A 33 -5.71 -9.49 -10.58
C VAL A 33 -4.78 -10.63 -10.95
N GLU A 34 -5.03 -11.23 -12.11
CA GLU A 34 -4.17 -12.29 -12.64
C GLU A 34 -2.83 -11.70 -13.10
N PRO A 35 -1.67 -12.31 -12.76
CA PRO A 35 -0.36 -11.75 -13.11
C PRO A 35 -0.15 -11.58 -14.62
N GLY A 36 -0.77 -12.45 -15.43
CA GLY A 36 -0.65 -12.42 -16.90
C GLY A 36 -1.49 -11.33 -17.56
N SER A 37 -2.51 -10.79 -16.89
CA SER A 37 -3.36 -9.72 -17.43
C SER A 37 -2.90 -8.31 -17.03
N VAL A 38 -1.86 -8.20 -16.20
CA VAL A 38 -1.31 -6.91 -15.76
C VAL A 38 -0.73 -6.16 -16.96
N THR A 39 -1.33 -5.03 -17.30
CA THR A 39 -0.83 -4.16 -18.37
C THR A 39 0.27 -3.22 -17.86
N LEU A 40 0.95 -2.54 -18.78
CA LEU A 40 1.91 -1.49 -18.44
C LEU A 40 1.25 -0.36 -17.62
N ALA A 41 0.03 0.04 -17.96
CA ALA A 41 -0.70 1.09 -17.26
C ALA A 41 -1.04 0.69 -15.81
N ASP A 42 -1.48 -0.55 -15.61
CA ASP A 42 -1.75 -1.09 -14.27
C ASP A 42 -0.47 -1.14 -13.43
N ALA A 43 0.62 -1.62 -14.06
CA ALA A 43 1.89 -1.75 -13.38
C ALA A 43 2.45 -0.37 -12.96
N LEU A 44 2.33 0.65 -13.80
CA LEU A 44 2.68 2.04 -13.43
C LEU A 44 1.81 2.54 -12.27
N THR A 45 0.52 2.22 -12.28
CA THR A 45 -0.41 2.55 -11.19
C THR A 45 0.04 1.90 -9.88
N TYR A 46 0.38 0.61 -9.88
CA TYR A 46 0.84 -0.09 -8.68
C TYR A 46 2.15 0.50 -8.15
N LEU A 47 3.07 0.87 -9.05
CA LEU A 47 4.35 1.48 -8.71
C LEU A 47 4.26 2.95 -8.31
N SER A 48 3.08 3.57 -8.41
CA SER A 48 2.84 4.93 -7.91
C SER A 48 2.82 5.00 -6.38
N LEU A 49 2.66 3.86 -5.69
CA LEU A 49 2.67 3.81 -4.23
C LEU A 49 4.11 3.87 -3.66
N PRO A 50 4.31 4.48 -2.48
CA PRO A 50 3.32 5.21 -1.68
C PRO A 50 2.89 6.53 -2.33
N ARG A 51 1.59 6.82 -2.34
CA ARG A 51 1.03 8.08 -2.82
C ARG A 51 0.99 9.10 -1.71
N GLU A 52 1.41 10.32 -1.99
CA GLU A 52 1.27 11.47 -1.09
C GLU A 52 -0.11 12.09 -1.34
N LEU A 53 -0.91 12.21 -0.28
CA LEU A 53 -2.26 12.80 -0.37
C LEU A 53 -2.24 14.30 -0.03
N GLY A 54 -1.24 14.75 0.72
CA GLY A 54 -1.07 16.14 1.13
C GLY A 54 -0.81 16.29 2.62
N LEU A 55 -0.74 17.54 3.08
CA LEU A 55 -0.49 17.87 4.48
C LEU A 55 -1.79 17.84 5.29
N HIS A 56 -1.71 17.33 6.51
CA HIS A 56 -2.82 17.42 7.46
C HIS A 56 -3.01 18.87 7.94
N PRO A 57 -4.24 19.40 7.97
CA PRO A 57 -4.49 20.80 8.31
C PRO A 57 -4.06 21.18 9.73
N ASP A 58 -4.27 20.29 10.71
CA ASP A 58 -3.94 20.59 12.12
C ASP A 58 -2.46 20.39 12.49
N THR A 59 -1.78 19.39 11.92
CA THR A 59 -0.41 19.03 12.32
C THR A 59 0.65 19.44 11.30
N GLY A 60 0.24 19.82 10.08
CA GLY A 60 1.15 20.17 8.98
C GLY A 60 2.00 19.02 8.45
N LYS A 61 1.74 17.76 8.87
CA LYS A 61 2.53 16.60 8.47
C LYS A 61 1.91 15.87 7.28
N MET A 62 2.76 15.26 6.45
CA MET A 62 2.35 14.54 5.25
C MET A 62 1.47 13.32 5.58
N ILE A 63 0.40 13.14 4.81
CA ILE A 63 -0.43 11.95 4.80
C ILE A 63 -0.07 11.15 3.54
N THR A 64 0.24 9.87 3.71
CA THR A 64 0.54 8.98 2.57
C THR A 64 -0.34 7.75 2.58
N ALA A 65 -0.69 7.26 1.39
CA ALA A 65 -1.45 6.05 1.17
C ALA A 65 -0.56 4.96 0.57
N SER A 66 -0.63 3.74 1.10
CA SER A 66 0.18 2.61 0.63
C SER A 66 -0.46 1.27 0.95
N ILE A 67 0.12 0.19 0.43
CA ILE A 67 -0.32 -1.19 0.69
C ILE A 67 0.71 -1.90 1.54
N GLY A 68 0.28 -2.40 2.70
CA GLY A 68 1.13 -3.13 3.65
C GLY A 68 0.72 -4.59 3.78
N ARG A 69 1.37 -5.31 4.71
CA ARG A 69 1.09 -6.72 5.01
C ARG A 69 -0.38 -7.01 5.33
N PHE A 70 -1.06 -6.05 5.94
CA PHE A 70 -2.45 -6.19 6.39
C PHE A 70 -3.48 -5.58 5.42
N GLY A 71 -3.05 -5.14 4.24
CA GLY A 71 -3.89 -4.46 3.25
C GLY A 71 -3.56 -2.97 3.09
N PRO A 72 -4.40 -2.24 2.34
CA PRO A 72 -4.23 -0.82 2.10
C PRO A 72 -4.41 0.01 3.37
N TYR A 73 -3.60 1.05 3.52
CA TYR A 73 -3.58 1.92 4.69
C TYR A 73 -3.19 3.34 4.31
N ILE A 74 -3.59 4.29 5.15
CA ILE A 74 -3.00 5.63 5.21
C ILE A 74 -2.12 5.72 6.45
N VAL A 75 -1.03 6.48 6.33
CA VAL A 75 -0.17 6.83 7.44
C VAL A 75 -0.04 8.34 7.58
N HIS A 76 -0.14 8.80 8.82
CA HIS A 76 0.05 10.17 9.22
C HIS A 76 0.81 10.21 10.54
N ASP A 77 2.04 10.70 10.55
CA ASP A 77 2.86 10.86 11.77
C ASP A 77 2.93 9.61 12.68
N GLY A 78 3.07 8.42 12.07
CA GLY A 78 3.07 7.15 12.80
C GLY A 78 1.68 6.63 13.21
N ASP A 79 0.60 7.36 12.93
CA ASP A 79 -0.76 6.83 12.93
C ASP A 79 -1.04 6.08 11.62
N PHE A 80 -1.35 4.78 11.73
CA PHE A 80 -1.71 3.92 10.61
C PHE A 80 -3.20 3.59 10.66
N ARG A 81 -3.95 3.94 9.61
CA ARG A 81 -5.37 3.59 9.47
C ARG A 81 -5.61 2.72 8.25
N SER A 82 -6.36 1.62 8.41
CA SER A 82 -6.65 0.69 7.32
C SER A 82 -7.77 1.21 6.43
N LEU A 83 -7.55 1.20 5.11
CA LEU A 83 -8.53 1.58 4.08
C LEU A 83 -9.39 0.39 3.66
N LYS A 84 -10.12 -0.23 4.60
CA LYS A 84 -10.79 -1.52 4.36
C LYS A 84 -11.74 -1.52 3.14
N LYS A 85 -12.44 -0.42 2.91
CA LYS A 85 -13.42 -0.27 1.83
C LYS A 85 -12.94 0.67 0.72
N ASP A 86 -12.08 1.63 1.09
CA ASP A 86 -11.60 2.67 0.20
C ASP A 86 -10.47 2.18 -0.71
N ASN A 87 -10.46 2.65 -1.95
CA ASN A 87 -9.41 2.32 -2.91
C ASN A 87 -8.17 3.18 -2.66
N VAL A 88 -7.05 2.56 -2.31
CA VAL A 88 -5.75 3.22 -2.06
C VAL A 88 -5.24 4.03 -3.25
N TYR A 89 -5.63 3.68 -4.48
CA TYR A 89 -5.19 4.38 -5.69
C TYR A 89 -6.03 5.62 -6.01
N ALA A 90 -7.24 5.73 -5.44
CA ALA A 90 -8.22 6.79 -5.73
C ALA A 90 -8.60 7.62 -4.50
N ILE A 91 -8.07 7.30 -3.31
CA ILE A 91 -8.34 8.05 -2.10
C ILE A 91 -7.68 9.42 -2.16
N GLU A 92 -8.43 10.44 -1.75
CA GLU A 92 -8.00 11.84 -1.73
C GLU A 92 -7.88 12.36 -0.28
N LEU A 93 -7.26 13.53 -0.12
CA LEU A 93 -6.98 14.14 1.19
C LEU A 93 -8.22 14.26 2.11
N PRO A 94 -9.39 14.76 1.66
CA PRO A 94 -10.54 14.91 2.54
C PRO A 94 -11.00 13.58 3.15
N ARG A 95 -11.03 12.52 2.32
CA ARG A 95 -11.40 11.18 2.75
C ARG A 95 -10.39 10.59 3.74
N ALA A 96 -9.10 10.84 3.52
CA ALA A 96 -8.06 10.40 4.44
C ALA A 96 -8.20 11.08 5.81
N LEU A 97 -8.57 12.37 5.84
CA LEU A 97 -8.82 13.11 7.09
C LEU A 97 -10.03 12.55 7.84
N GLU A 98 -11.11 12.16 7.16
CA GLU A 98 -12.24 11.48 7.80
C GLU A 98 -11.81 10.20 8.51
N ILE A 99 -11.01 9.37 7.84
CA ILE A 99 -10.53 8.09 8.37
C ILE A 99 -9.56 8.29 9.55
N LEU A 100 -8.76 9.35 9.52
CA LEU A 100 -7.87 9.72 10.63
C LEU A 100 -8.64 10.23 11.84
N LYS A 101 -9.78 10.91 11.63
CA LYS A 101 -10.69 11.39 12.70
C LYS A 101 -11.46 10.27 13.37
N GLU A 102 -11.78 9.18 12.66
CA GLU A 102 -12.40 8.01 13.29
C GLU A 102 -11.55 7.52 14.47
N GLU A 103 -12.14 7.02 15.54
CA GLU A 103 -11.34 6.49 16.66
C GLU A 103 -10.49 5.29 16.20
N LYS A 104 -9.25 5.21 16.72
CA LYS A 104 -8.44 3.99 16.55
C LYS A 104 -9.19 2.85 17.21
N LYS A 105 -9.93 2.06 16.42
CA LYS A 105 -10.43 0.76 16.86
C LYS A 105 -9.19 -0.05 17.24
N LYS A 106 -8.89 -0.11 18.53
CA LYS A 106 -7.81 -0.94 19.08
C LYS A 106 -8.06 -2.34 18.53
N ARG A 107 -7.20 -2.78 17.63
CA ARG A 107 -7.20 -4.16 17.18
C ARG A 107 -6.91 -4.98 18.44
N GLY A 108 -7.94 -5.64 18.96
CA GLY A 108 -7.77 -6.59 20.05
C GLY A 108 -6.60 -7.50 19.72
N VAL A 109 -5.72 -7.69 20.70
CA VAL A 109 -4.61 -8.63 20.67
C VAL A 109 -5.20 -10.02 20.44
N GLY A 110 -5.44 -10.37 19.18
CA GLY A 110 -5.96 -11.64 18.72
C GLY A 110 -4.80 -12.60 18.55
N ARG A 111 -4.62 -13.45 19.56
CA ARG A 111 -3.63 -14.51 19.72
C ARG A 111 -3.23 -15.24 18.43
N SER A 112 -1.94 -15.53 18.38
CA SER A 112 -1.32 -16.63 17.63
C SER A 112 -2.02 -17.99 17.89
N SER A 113 -1.72 -18.97 17.03
CA SER A 113 -2.22 -20.35 16.96
C SER A 113 -3.40 -20.52 15.98
N LYS A 114 -3.28 -21.32 14.91
CA LYS A 114 -3.01 -22.75 15.00
C LYS A 114 -2.36 -23.29 13.71
N ARG A 115 -1.19 -23.93 13.85
CA ARG A 115 -0.75 -24.99 12.92
C ARG A 115 -1.55 -26.25 13.28
N VAL A 116 -2.09 -26.93 12.28
CA VAL A 116 -2.32 -28.38 12.31
C VAL A 116 -1.91 -28.89 10.94
#